data_AF-A0A0C9Y124-F1
#
_entry.id   AF-A0A0C9Y124-F1
#
_cell.length_a   1.000
_cell.length_b   1.000
_cell.length_c   1.000
_cell.angle_alpha   90.00
_cell.angle_beta   90.00
_cell.angle_gamma   90.00
#
_symmetry.space_group_name_H-M   'P 1'
#
loop_
_entity.id
_entity.type
_entity.pdbx_description
1 polymer ?
#
loop_
_entity_poly.entity_id
_entity_poly.type
_entity_poly.pdbx_seq_one_letter_code
_entity_poly.pdbx_strand_id
1 'polypeptide(L)'
;MTHSHNYLFEYTSGRWIYNDALRLAERRRVFNVDGLCRLAVQSVDRSPDDIVEFTKLAEGGSNRIFLITMRGGFQMVARIPYP
;
A
#
# COMPACT_ATOMS: atom_id res chain seq x y z
N MET A 1 12.29 4.81 14.53
CA MET A 1 11.70 6.02 13.92
C MET A 1 10.34 5.61 13.38
N THR A 2 9.27 6.02 14.03
CA THR A 2 7.90 5.75 13.59
C THR A 2 7.63 6.56 12.32
N HIS A 3 7.86 5.96 11.15
CA HIS A 3 7.34 6.53 9.92
C HIS A 3 5.84 6.67 10.09
N SER A 4 5.35 7.91 10.02
CA SER A 4 3.90 8.16 9.96
C SER A 4 3.33 7.29 8.84
N HIS A 5 2.32 6.47 9.15
CA HIS A 5 1.60 5.62 8.18
C HIS A 5 1.02 6.41 6.99
N ASN A 6 1.06 7.75 7.03
CA ASN A 6 0.70 8.65 5.93
C ASN A 6 1.36 8.27 4.60
N TYR A 7 2.61 7.78 4.60
CA TYR A 7 3.31 7.42 3.36
C TYR A 7 2.58 6.32 2.56
N LEU A 8 1.79 5.46 3.24
CA LEU A 8 0.97 4.43 2.60
C LEU A 8 -0.21 5.03 1.81
N PHE A 9 -0.67 6.21 2.20
CA PHE A 9 -1.89 6.85 1.68
C PHE A 9 -1.61 8.05 0.76
N GLU A 10 -0.37 8.51 0.70
CA GLU A 10 0.06 9.65 -0.09
C GLU A 10 0.69 9.21 -1.41
N TYR A 11 0.68 10.09 -2.41
CA TYR A 11 1.53 9.94 -3.59
C TYR A 11 2.86 10.64 -3.32
N THR A 12 3.97 9.93 -3.55
CA THR A 12 5.32 10.33 -3.11
C THR A 12 6.37 10.30 -4.23
N SER A 13 6.05 9.71 -5.38
CA SER A 13 7.02 9.45 -6.46
C SER A 13 7.23 10.61 -7.43
N GLY A 14 6.48 11.71 -7.28
CA GLY A 14 6.60 12.83 -8.21
C GLY A 14 5.74 14.02 -7.83
N ARG A 15 5.75 15.03 -8.72
CA ARG A 15 4.96 16.25 -8.63
C ARG A 15 4.35 16.57 -9.97
N TRP A 16 3.19 17.23 -9.97
CA TRP A 16 2.59 17.76 -11.18
C TRP A 16 3.01 19.22 -11.41
N ILE A 17 3.27 19.56 -12.66
CA ILE A 17 3.57 20.94 -13.09
C ILE A 17 2.35 21.85 -12.86
N TYR A 18 1.15 21.30 -13.00
CA TYR A 18 -0.11 22.01 -12.82
C TYR A 18 -0.97 21.30 -11.78
N ASN A 19 -1.59 22.08 -10.87
CA ASN A 19 -2.54 21.58 -9.87
C ASN A 19 -1.97 20.49 -8.93
N ASP A 20 -0.69 20.55 -8.55
CA ASP A 20 0.00 19.55 -7.71
C ASP A 20 -0.80 19.16 -6.46
N ALA A 21 -1.20 20.15 -5.65
CA ALA A 21 -1.97 19.91 -4.44
C ALA A 21 -3.31 19.21 -4.70
N LEU A 22 -3.99 19.58 -5.79
CA LEU A 22 -5.25 18.93 -6.19
C LEU A 22 -5.00 17.49 -6.67
N ARG A 23 -3.97 17.25 -7.49
CA ARG A 23 -3.62 15.90 -7.96
C ARG A 23 -3.19 14.97 -6.83
N LEU A 24 -2.45 15.50 -5.84
CA LEU A 24 -2.10 14.80 -4.61
C LEU A 24 -3.35 14.46 -3.79
N ALA A 25 -4.27 15.42 -3.62
CA ALA A 25 -5.51 15.22 -2.88
C ALA A 25 -6.42 14.17 -3.55
N GLU A 26 -6.60 14.23 -4.86
CA GLU A 26 -7.37 13.24 -5.64
C GLU A 26 -6.80 11.82 -5.47
N ARG A 27 -5.47 11.70 -5.40
CA ARG A 27 -4.79 10.42 -5.25
C ARG A 27 -4.67 9.97 -3.80
N ARG A 28 -4.99 10.82 -2.82
CA ARG A 28 -4.94 10.42 -1.42
C ARG A 28 -6.09 9.48 -1.10
N ARG A 29 -5.78 8.25 -0.69
CA ARG A 29 -6.80 7.24 -0.32
C ARG A 29 -6.36 6.54 0.96
N VAL A 30 -7.12 6.77 2.02
CA VAL A 30 -6.97 6.00 3.27
C VAL A 30 -7.76 4.72 3.12
N PHE A 31 -7.17 3.62 3.56
CA PHE A 31 -7.78 2.30 3.55
C PHE A 31 -7.39 1.54 4.82
N ASN A 32 -8.14 0.49 5.14
CA ASN A 32 -7.85 -0.36 6.29
C ASN A 32 -6.68 -1.30 5.96
N VAL A 33 -5.49 -0.98 6.49
CA VAL A 33 -4.26 -1.78 6.28
C VAL A 33 -4.41 -3.17 6.90
N ASP A 34 -4.95 -3.27 8.11
CA ASP A 34 -5.16 -4.56 8.79
C ASP A 34 -6.20 -5.41 8.03
N GLY A 35 -7.24 -4.77 7.50
CA GLY A 35 -8.25 -5.41 6.66
C GLY A 35 -7.66 -5.99 5.38
N LEU A 36 -6.77 -5.25 4.72
CA LEU A 36 -6.04 -5.74 3.55
C LEU A 36 -5.11 -6.91 3.91
N CYS A 37 -4.35 -6.78 5.00
CA CYS A 37 -3.45 -7.83 5.50
C CYS A 37 -4.21 -9.11 5.85
N ARG A 38 -5.38 -8.99 6.47
CA ARG A 38 -6.26 -10.13 6.78
C ARG A 38 -6.76 -10.83 5.51
N LEU A 39 -7.22 -10.07 4.52
CA LEU A 39 -7.66 -10.64 3.24
C LEU A 39 -6.51 -11.32 2.49
N ALA A 40 -5.32 -10.74 2.56
CA ALA A 40 -4.09 -11.30 2.01
C ALA A 40 -3.79 -12.69 2.59
N VAL A 41 -3.72 -12.84 3.91
CA VAL A 41 -3.43 -14.16 4.53
C VAL A 41 -4.54 -15.18 4.27
N GLN A 42 -5.80 -14.74 4.28
CA GLN A 42 -6.94 -15.61 3.94
C GLN A 42 -6.87 -16.11 2.50
N SER A 43 -6.38 -15.30 1.55
CA SER A 43 -6.30 -15.69 0.14
C SER A 43 -5.30 -16.81 -0.16
N VAL A 44 -4.43 -17.14 0.79
CA VAL A 44 -3.38 -18.16 0.68
C VAL A 44 -3.37 -19.14 1.85
N ASP A 45 -4.49 -19.23 2.59
CA ASP A 45 -4.68 -20.12 3.75
C ASP A 45 -3.59 -20.00 4.82
N ARG A 46 -3.21 -18.77 5.18
CA ARG A 46 -2.19 -18.45 6.20
C ARG A 46 -2.75 -17.68 7.40
N SER A 47 -1.95 -17.61 8.47
CA SER A 47 -2.29 -16.84 9.68
C SER A 47 -1.90 -15.37 9.53
N PRO A 48 -2.64 -14.41 10.14
CA PRO A 48 -2.16 -13.03 10.29
C PRO A 48 -0.75 -12.92 10.89
N ASP A 49 -0.39 -13.84 11.80
CA ASP A 49 0.93 -13.89 12.46
C ASP A 49 2.07 -14.31 11.50
N ASP A 50 1.73 -14.72 10.27
CA ASP A 50 2.71 -15.02 9.23
C ASP A 50 3.18 -13.77 8.50
N ILE A 51 2.49 -12.63 8.60
CA ILE A 51 2.95 -11.38 7.97
C ILE A 51 4.19 -10.87 8.71
N VAL A 52 5.27 -10.70 7.96
CA VAL A 52 6.56 -10.19 8.45
C VAL A 52 6.73 -8.72 8.09
N GLU A 53 6.27 -8.32 6.90
CA GLU A 53 6.44 -6.96 6.41
C GLU A 53 5.27 -6.55 5.51
N PHE A 54 4.83 -5.30 5.65
CA PHE A 54 3.93 -4.63 4.74
C PHE A 54 4.55 -3.30 4.33
N THR A 55 4.88 -3.16 3.05
CA THR A 55 5.55 -1.97 2.53
C THR A 55 4.92 -1.48 1.24
N LYS A 56 5.00 -0.17 1.00
CA LYS A 56 4.64 0.43 -0.29
C LYS A 56 5.79 0.16 -1.26
N LEU A 57 5.59 -0.81 -2.16
CA LEU A 57 6.59 -1.25 -3.13
C LEU A 57 6.81 -0.21 -4.22
N ALA A 58 5.73 0.32 -4.76
CA ALA A 58 5.75 1.27 -5.87
C ALA A 58 4.41 2.00 -5.98
N GLU A 59 4.39 3.03 -6.81
CA GLU A 59 3.17 3.70 -7.21
C GLU A 59 3.34 4.27 -8.62
N GLY A 60 2.25 4.30 -9.38
CA GLY A 60 2.24 4.80 -10.75
C GLY A 60 1.10 5.75 -11.02
N GLY A 61 0.76 5.91 -12.31
CA GLY A 61 -0.35 6.76 -12.74
C GLY A 61 -1.73 6.30 -12.26
N SER A 62 -1.93 5.02 -11.97
CA SER A 62 -3.29 4.48 -11.75
C SER A 62 -3.50 3.74 -10.43
N ASN A 63 -2.42 3.36 -9.74
CA ASN A 63 -2.52 2.61 -8.48
C ASN A 63 -1.29 2.81 -7.59
N ARG A 64 -1.46 2.42 -6.33
CA ARG A 64 -0.39 2.08 -5.40
C ARG A 64 -0.21 0.57 -5.34
N ILE A 65 1.03 0.15 -5.17
CA ILE A 65 1.45 -1.24 -5.13
C ILE A 65 2.10 -1.48 -3.77
N PHE A 66 1.62 -2.49 -3.06
CA PHE A 66 2.13 -2.91 -1.76
C PHE A 66 2.71 -4.31 -1.87
N LEU A 67 3.85 -4.51 -1.22
CA LEU A 67 4.45 -5.82 -1.05
C LEU A 67 4.12 -6.31 0.37
N ILE A 68 3.62 -7.53 0.45
CA ILE A 68 3.35 -8.22 1.71
C ILE A 68 4.29 -9.41 1.74
N THR A 69 5.22 -9.41 2.70
CA THR A 69 6.17 -10.50 2.91
C THR A 69 5.69 -11.33 4.08
N MET A 70 5.62 -12.65 3.88
CA MET A 70 5.20 -13.62 4.88
C MET A 70 6.36 -14.51 5.32
N ARG A 71 6.18 -15.17 6.46
CA ARG A 71 7.13 -16.13 7.02
C ARG A 71 7.44 -17.24 6.01
N GLY A 72 8.72 -17.59 5.91
CA GLY A 72 9.20 -18.53 4.90
C GLY A 72 9.45 -17.92 3.52
N GLY A 73 9.42 -16.58 3.40
CA GLY A 73 9.80 -15.86 2.18
C GLY A 73 8.71 -15.78 1.12
N PHE A 74 7.49 -16.26 1.42
CA PHE A 74 6.35 -16.08 0.52
C PHE A 74 6.00 -14.58 0.40
N GLN A 75 5.78 -14.12 -0.83
CA GLN A 75 5.51 -12.71 -1.11
C GLN A 75 4.28 -12.54 -1.99
N MET A 76 3.52 -11.49 -1.74
CA MET A 76 2.38 -11.12 -2.58
C MET A 76 2.34 -9.62 -2.85
N VAL A 77 1.73 -9.27 -3.98
CA VAL A 77 1.57 -7.90 -4.42
C VAL A 77 0.09 -7.52 -4.35
N ALA A 78 -0.21 -6.53 -3.51
CA ALA A 78 -1.53 -5.92 -3.44
C ALA A 78 -1.56 -4.60 -4.23
N ARG A 79 -2.61 -4.40 -5.02
CA ARG A 79 -2.81 -3.19 -5.83
C ARG A 79 -4.03 -2.43 -5.34
N ILE A 80 -3.86 -1.14 -5.04
CA ILE A 80 -4.96 -0.25 -4.66
C ILE A 80 -5.09 0.86 -5.71
N PRO A 81 -6.18 0.89 -6.48
CA PRO A 81 -6.45 1.98 -7.43
C PRO A 81 -6.61 3.32 -6.71
N TYR A 82 -6.24 4.40 -7.42
CA TYR A 82 -6.68 5.73 -7.02
C TYR A 82 -8.21 5.88 -7.19
N PRO A 83 -8.85 6.80 -6.46
CA PRO A 83 -10.25 7.16 -6.66
C PRO A 83 -10.58 7.56 -8.10
#